data_AF-A0A9X3W3J9-F1
#
_entry.id   AF-A0A9X3W3J9-F1
#
_cell.length_a   1.000
_cell.length_b   1.000
_cell.length_c   1.000
_cell.angle_alpha   90.00
_cell.angle_beta   90.00
_cell.angle_gamma   90.00
#
_symmetry.space_group_name_H-M   'P 1'
#
loop_
_entity.id
_entity.type
_entity.pdbx_description
1 polymer ?
#
loop_
_entity_poly.entity_id
_entity_poly.type
_entity_poly.pdbx_seq_one_letter_code
_entity_poly.pdbx_strand_id
1 'polypeptide(L)'
;MQLAIDEASMEQLIDQVMIKRGYVPEKQIVGRTISIDEFAKKYAKPHGSAWVKRNILYPFQPDWCSNIHPGRGGKMTIFEYPAAIWMNEHRKEIDWDAK
;
A
#
# COMPACT_ATOMS: atom_id res chain seq x y z
N MET A 1 -33.36 -12.58 -28.74
CA MET A 1 -33.56 -11.39 -27.89
C MET A 1 -32.18 -10.91 -27.49
N GLN A 2 -31.66 -9.90 -28.18
CA GLN A 2 -30.33 -9.34 -27.88
C GLN A 2 -30.59 -8.17 -26.93
N LEU A 3 -30.25 -8.35 -25.65
CA LEU A 3 -30.35 -7.28 -24.66
C LEU A 3 -29.31 -6.22 -25.07
N ALA A 4 -29.78 -5.12 -25.64
CA ALA A 4 -28.98 -3.92 -25.85
C ALA A 4 -28.74 -3.29 -24.48
N ILE A 5 -27.70 -3.78 -23.79
CA ILE A 5 -27.16 -3.14 -22.60
C ILE A 5 -26.30 -1.99 -23.12
N ASP A 6 -26.59 -0.77 -22.72
CA ASP A 6 -25.74 0.36 -23.05
C ASP A 6 -24.37 0.21 -22.35
N GLU A 7 -23.33 0.69 -23.01
CA GLU A 7 -21.94 0.51 -22.57
C GLU A 7 -21.70 1.07 -21.16
N ALA A 8 -22.34 2.19 -20.81
CA ALA A 8 -22.21 2.81 -19.49
C ALA A 8 -22.81 1.93 -18.37
N SER A 9 -23.98 1.32 -18.61
CA SER A 9 -24.55 0.35 -17.67
C SER A 9 -23.64 -0.88 -17.48
N MET A 10 -22.94 -1.30 -18.53
CA MET A 10 -22.00 -2.42 -18.46
C MET A 10 -20.76 -2.07 -17.62
N GLU A 11 -20.18 -0.89 -17.84
CA GLU A 11 -19.05 -0.39 -17.03
C GLU A 11 -19.40 -0.31 -15.54
N GLN A 12 -20.57 0.24 -15.20
CA GLN A 12 -21.02 0.32 -13.80
C GLN A 12 -21.19 -1.06 -13.16
N LEU A 13 -21.70 -2.03 -13.91
CA LEU A 13 -21.89 -3.39 -13.42
C LEU A 13 -20.53 -4.09 -13.19
N ILE A 14 -19.57 -3.86 -14.09
CA ILE A 14 -18.20 -4.34 -13.96
C ILE A 14 -17.56 -3.73 -12.72
N ASP A 15 -17.64 -2.42 -12.53
CA ASP A 15 -17.08 -1.73 -11.36
C ASP A 15 -17.65 -2.29 -10.05
N GLN A 16 -18.97 -2.52 -9.98
CA GLN A 16 -19.59 -3.13 -8.81
C GLN A 16 -19.08 -4.55 -8.54
N VAL A 17 -18.90 -5.37 -9.58
CA VAL A 17 -18.35 -6.72 -9.45
C VAL A 17 -16.90 -6.70 -9.00
N MET A 18 -16.11 -5.77 -9.53
CA MET A 18 -14.70 -5.59 -9.19
C MET A 18 -14.55 -5.17 -7.72
N ILE A 19 -15.33 -4.18 -7.26
CA ILE A 19 -15.35 -3.75 -5.85
C ILE A 19 -15.75 -4.90 -4.92
N LYS A 20 -16.80 -5.67 -5.25
CA LYS A 20 -17.22 -6.84 -4.47
C LYS A 20 -16.11 -7.90 -4.33
N ARG A 21 -15.23 -8.00 -5.33
CA ARG A 21 -14.08 -8.92 -5.33
C ARG A 21 -12.82 -8.32 -4.69
N GLY A 22 -12.91 -7.09 -4.16
CA GLY A 22 -11.80 -6.41 -3.48
C GLY A 22 -10.88 -5.64 -4.42
N TYR A 23 -11.23 -5.49 -5.70
CA TYR A 23 -10.50 -4.63 -6.62
C TYR A 23 -10.92 -3.18 -6.39
N VAL A 24 -9.94 -2.32 -6.14
CA VAL A 24 -10.15 -0.89 -5.95
C VAL A 24 -9.55 -0.19 -7.17
N PRO A 25 -10.27 0.75 -7.82
CA PRO A 25 -9.72 1.51 -8.93
C PRO A 25 -8.38 2.14 -8.53
N GLU A 26 -7.38 2.02 -9.39
CA GLU A 26 -6.01 2.52 -9.14
C GLU A 26 -5.99 3.99 -8.67
N LYS A 27 -6.88 4.80 -9.25
CA LYS A 27 -7.09 6.22 -8.94
C LYS A 27 -7.53 6.49 -7.48
N GLN A 28 -8.12 5.52 -6.78
CA GLN A 28 -8.52 5.65 -5.37
C GLN A 28 -7.40 5.32 -4.38
N ILE A 29 -6.32 4.68 -4.83
CA ILE A 29 -5.18 4.33 -3.96
C ILE A 29 -4.17 5.50 -3.93
N VAL A 30 -4.11 6.28 -5.01
CA VAL A 30 -3.30 7.50 -5.10
C VAL A 30 -3.80 8.53 -4.08
N GLY A 31 -2.93 8.87 -3.12
CA GLY A 31 -3.23 9.81 -2.03
C GLY A 31 -3.70 9.15 -0.72
N ARG A 32 -3.93 7.83 -0.70
CA ARG A 32 -4.21 7.11 0.55
C ARG A 32 -2.93 7.01 1.38
N THR A 33 -3.05 7.42 2.64
CA THR A 33 -1.98 7.31 3.63
C THR A 33 -2.32 6.28 4.70
N ILE A 34 -1.33 5.51 5.14
CA ILE A 34 -1.48 4.49 6.19
C ILE A 34 -0.47 4.70 7.32
N SER A 35 -0.79 4.12 8.48
CA SER A 35 0.15 4.03 9.60
C SER A 35 1.22 2.96 9.35
N ILE A 36 2.33 3.02 10.08
CA ILE A 36 3.36 1.96 9.98
C ILE A 36 2.87 0.61 10.46
N ASP A 37 1.97 0.57 11.44
CA ASP A 37 1.42 -0.69 11.92
C ASP A 37 0.51 -1.33 10.86
N GLU A 38 -0.24 -0.52 10.11
CA GLU A 38 -0.99 -0.99 8.94
C GLU A 38 -0.06 -1.47 7.83
N PHE A 39 0.98 -0.70 7.51
CA PHE A 39 1.98 -1.09 6.52
C PHE A 39 2.64 -2.42 6.87
N ALA A 40 3.09 -2.58 8.12
CA ALA A 40 3.70 -3.82 8.59
C ALA A 40 2.76 -5.02 8.45
N LYS A 41 1.48 -4.85 8.82
CA LYS A 41 0.45 -5.89 8.68
C LYS A 41 0.13 -6.26 7.23
N LYS A 42 0.22 -5.32 6.30
CA LYS A 42 -0.10 -5.56 4.88
C LYS A 42 1.08 -6.11 4.10
N TYR A 43 2.25 -5.49 4.25
CA TYR A 43 3.39 -5.71 3.36
C TYR A 43 4.57 -6.42 4.00
N ALA A 44 4.66 -6.46 5.33
CA ALA A 44 5.82 -6.97 6.04
C ALA A 44 5.52 -8.06 7.08
N LYS A 45 4.42 -8.82 6.94
CA LYS A 45 4.15 -9.96 7.85
C LYS A 45 5.28 -11.00 7.77
N PRO A 46 5.68 -11.61 8.91
CA PRO A 46 5.10 -11.49 10.27
C PRO A 46 5.63 -10.33 11.12
N HIS A 47 6.44 -9.43 10.54
CA HIS A 47 7.18 -8.42 11.26
C HIS A 47 6.33 -7.22 11.71
N GLY A 48 6.77 -6.57 12.78
CA GLY A 48 6.15 -5.36 13.34
C GLY A 48 6.81 -4.07 12.86
N SER A 49 6.27 -2.94 13.31
CA SER A 49 6.73 -1.60 12.92
C SER A 49 8.20 -1.30 13.27
N ALA A 50 8.72 -1.83 14.38
CA ALA A 50 10.14 -1.69 14.74
C ALA A 50 11.08 -2.33 13.71
N TRP A 51 10.72 -3.51 13.21
CA TRP A 51 11.48 -4.23 12.20
C TRP A 51 11.42 -3.51 10.85
N VAL A 52 10.23 -3.03 10.46
CA VAL A 52 10.05 -2.21 9.24
C VAL A 52 10.94 -0.98 9.27
N LYS A 53 11.03 -0.28 10.42
CA LYS A 53 11.94 0.86 10.55
C LYS A 53 13.39 0.45 10.30
N ARG A 54 13.85 -0.60 10.99
CA ARG A 54 15.25 -1.06 10.95
C ARG A 54 15.67 -1.57 9.57
N ASN A 55 14.81 -2.34 8.90
CA ASN A 55 15.18 -3.11 7.72
C ASN A 55 14.62 -2.53 6.41
N ILE A 56 13.68 -1.59 6.47
CA ILE A 56 13.09 -0.94 5.28
C ILE A 56 13.30 0.58 5.34
N LEU A 57 12.76 1.27 6.34
CA LEU A 57 12.74 2.74 6.30
C LEU A 57 14.13 3.38 6.50
N TYR A 58 14.92 2.89 7.46
CA TYR A 58 16.24 3.46 7.74
C TYR A 58 17.30 3.13 6.68
N PRO A 59 17.40 1.90 6.15
CA PRO A 59 18.41 1.56 5.15
C PRO A 59 18.11 2.18 3.78
N PHE A 60 16.84 2.14 3.35
CA PHE A 60 16.46 2.56 2.01
C PHE A 60 16.00 4.01 1.91
N GLN A 61 15.69 4.66 3.04
CA GLN A 61 15.24 6.06 3.12
C GLN A 61 14.23 6.45 2.02
N PRO A 62 13.10 5.73 1.93
CA PRO A 62 12.18 5.88 0.81
C PRO A 62 11.48 7.24 0.80
N ASP A 63 11.22 7.76 -0.41
CA ASP A 63 10.48 9.00 -0.65
C ASP A 63 8.97 8.88 -0.35
N TRP A 64 8.44 7.66 -0.35
CA TRP A 64 7.04 7.36 -0.01
C TRP A 64 6.72 7.37 1.49
N CYS A 65 7.71 7.59 2.36
CA CYS A 65 7.52 7.73 3.80
C CYS A 65 7.93 9.13 4.27
N SER A 66 6.98 9.89 4.80
CA SER A 66 7.27 11.20 5.38
C SER A 66 7.64 11.07 6.86
N ASN A 67 8.63 11.86 7.29
CA ASN A 67 9.04 11.97 8.69
C ASN A 67 9.45 10.61 9.29
N ILE A 68 10.41 9.92 8.66
CA ILE A 68 10.95 8.60 9.07
C ILE A 68 11.49 8.62 10.51
N HIS A 69 11.96 9.77 10.98
CA HIS A 69 12.41 10.02 12.35
C HIS A 69 11.48 11.02 13.06
N PRO A 70 10.24 10.62 13.42
CA PRO A 70 9.34 11.53 14.09
C PRO A 70 9.91 11.88 15.47
N GLY A 71 10.14 13.18 15.71
CA GLY A 71 10.41 13.69 17.04
C GLY A 71 9.23 13.51 18.00
N ARG A 72 9.34 13.98 19.23
CA ARG A 72 8.27 13.88 20.22
C ARG A 72 6.99 14.56 19.70
N GLY A 73 5.91 13.80 19.52
CA GLY A 73 4.63 14.28 18.98
C GLY A 73 4.55 14.33 17.45
N GLY A 74 5.64 14.01 16.73
CA GLY A 74 5.64 13.89 15.28
C GLY A 74 4.88 12.66 14.81
N LYS A 75 4.10 12.80 13.75
CA LYS A 75 3.48 11.67 13.04
C LYS A 75 4.31 11.33 11.81
N MET A 76 4.46 10.04 11.57
CA MET A 76 5.05 9.48 10.35
C MET A 76 3.91 9.02 9.45
N THR A 77 4.03 9.25 8.15
CA THR A 77 2.96 8.97 7.19
C THR A 77 3.53 8.18 6.02
N ILE A 78 2.88 7.05 5.70
CA ILE A 78 3.25 6.21 4.56
C ILE A 78 2.23 6.41 3.46
N PHE A 79 2.67 6.79 2.26
CA PHE A 79 1.83 6.85 1.07
C PHE A 79 1.69 5.43 0.51
N GLU A 80 0.49 4.85 0.60
CA GLU A 80 0.30 3.40 0.43
C GLU A 80 0.62 2.92 -0.99
N TYR A 81 0.15 3.64 -2.01
CA TYR A 81 0.37 3.26 -3.41
C TYR A 81 1.87 3.18 -3.77
N PRO A 82 2.68 4.24 -3.62
CA PRO A 82 4.09 4.16 -3.95
C PRO A 82 4.86 3.18 -3.03
N ALA A 83 4.46 3.04 -1.77
CA ALA A 83 5.05 2.05 -0.87
C ALA A 83 4.78 0.60 -1.34
N ALA A 84 3.60 0.32 -1.88
CA ALA A 84 3.23 -0.98 -2.41
C ALA A 84 4.04 -1.35 -3.67
N ILE A 85 4.23 -0.38 -4.57
CA ILE A 85 5.07 -0.54 -5.77
C ILE A 85 6.50 -0.88 -5.34
N TRP A 86 7.08 -0.04 -4.47
CA TRP A 86 8.43 -0.21 -3.97
C TRP A 86 8.63 -1.57 -3.29
N MET A 87 7.67 -2.01 -2.46
CA MET A 87 7.73 -3.31 -1.79
C MET A 87 7.73 -4.49 -2.76
N ASN A 88 7.08 -4.37 -3.92
CA ASN A 88 7.10 -5.41 -4.94
C ASN A 88 8.45 -5.45 -5.69
N GLU A 89 9.00 -4.29 -6.00
CA GLU A 89 10.27 -4.14 -6.74
C GLU A 89 11.47 -4.58 -5.89
N HIS A 90 11.54 -4.12 -4.64
CA HIS A 90 12.67 -4.34 -3.74
C HIS A 90 12.51 -5.56 -2.82
N ARG A 91 11.48 -6.39 -3.03
CA ARG A 91 11.15 -7.50 -2.13
C ARG A 91 12.34 -8.44 -1.86
N LYS A 92 13.18 -8.65 -2.86
CA LYS A 92 14.34 -9.57 -2.79
C LYS A 92 15.57 -8.95 -2.13
N GLU A 93 15.61 -7.64 -2.00
CA GLU A 93 16.75 -6.90 -1.41
C GLU A 93 16.61 -6.81 0.11
N ILE A 94 15.40 -6.98 0.62
CA ILE A 94 15.10 -6.97 2.05
C ILE A 94 15.55 -8.28 2.68
N ASP A 95 16.38 -8.20 3.73
CA ASP A 95 16.68 -9.34 4.59
C ASP A 95 15.49 -9.62 5.52
N TRP A 96 14.59 -10.51 5.07
CA TRP A 96 13.38 -10.92 5.78
C TRP A 96 13.66 -11.70 7.07
N ASP A 97 14.84 -12.32 7.20
CA ASP A 97 15.17 -13.17 8.35
C ASP A 97 15.95 -12.40 9.44
N ALA A 98 16.19 -11.10 9.25
CA ALA A 98 16.84 -10.22 10.22
C ALA A 98 16.10 -10.23 11.58
N LYS A 99 16.84 -10.48 12.67
CA LYS A 99 16.32 -10.56 14.05
C LYS A 99 16.62 -9.30 14.88
#